data_AF-A0A7M7KIL3-F1
#
_entry.id   AF-A0A7M7KIL3-F1
#
_cell.length_a   1.000
_cell.length_b   1.000
_cell.length_c   1.000
_cell.angle_alpha   90.00
_cell.angle_beta   90.00
_cell.angle_gamma   90.00
#
_symmetry.space_group_name_H-M   'P 1'
#
loop_
_entity.id
_entity.type
_entity.pdbx_description
1 polymer ?
#
loop_
_entity_poly.entity_id
_entity_poly.type
_entity_poly.pdbx_seq_one_letter_code
_entity_poly.pdbx_strand_id
1 'polypeptide(L)'
;MWHIILKNKMYCVKARTAALLFVAGLKRRFLSSSSALSHVDLAGKVVQVDVSTKVRRAEAACRVDLPRDVFDLLKRNKLKKGDVLSTARVAGIQASKQTALLIPLCHAINLEHSQLFQQVTLSLDDQLSCVNITSAVTCTGKTGVEMEALTACSVAALCIYDMCKAISQDIRVQNLRLLVKTGGQTDFRRVEADETITPQGDLI
;
A
#
# COMPACT_ATOMS: atom_id res chain seq x y z
N MET A 1 43.43 44.49 20.46
CA MET A 1 44.71 45.17 20.20
C MET A 1 45.81 44.14 20.38
N TRP A 2 46.30 43.56 19.28
CA TRP A 2 47.72 43.27 18.99
C TRP A 2 47.79 42.50 17.66
N HIS A 3 48.47 43.14 16.70
CA HIS A 3 48.82 42.66 15.37
C HIS A 3 49.92 41.60 15.42
N ILE A 4 50.03 40.79 14.35
CA ILE A 4 51.24 40.35 13.59
C ILE A 4 50.67 39.46 12.44
N ILE A 5 50.69 39.70 11.13
CA ILE A 5 51.61 40.24 10.11
C ILE A 5 52.75 39.27 9.69
N LEU A 6 52.55 38.66 8.50
CA LEU A 6 53.48 38.40 7.37
C LEU A 6 53.99 36.98 7.01
N LYS A 7 53.64 36.63 5.76
CA LYS A 7 54.48 36.31 4.58
C LYS A 7 54.98 34.88 4.29
N ASN A 8 54.89 34.61 2.97
CA ASN A 8 55.69 33.74 2.10
C ASN A 8 55.45 32.22 2.24
N LYS A 9 55.40 31.42 1.17
CA LYS A 9 56.22 31.46 -0.05
C LYS A 9 55.54 30.62 -1.14
N MET A 10 55.40 31.20 -2.33
CA MET A 10 54.94 30.55 -3.55
C MET A 10 56.13 29.84 -4.21
N TYR A 11 56.05 28.52 -4.43
CA TYR A 11 57.00 27.78 -5.25
C TYR A 11 56.29 27.21 -6.48
N CYS A 12 56.78 27.67 -7.62
CA CYS A 12 56.48 27.20 -8.96
C CYS A 12 57.47 26.08 -9.32
N VAL A 13 56.98 24.91 -9.73
CA VAL A 13 57.78 23.91 -10.45
C VAL A 13 57.02 23.50 -11.72
N LYS A 14 57.68 23.72 -12.85
CA LYS A 14 57.25 23.41 -14.21
C LYS A 14 57.46 21.93 -14.55
N ALA A 15 56.77 21.53 -15.62
CA ALA A 15 57.13 20.50 -16.60
C ALA A 15 56.62 19.07 -16.25
N ARG A 16 56.20 18.21 -17.18
CA ARG A 16 56.52 18.02 -18.60
C ARG A 16 55.35 17.40 -19.39
N THR A 17 55.45 17.56 -20.71
CA THR A 17 54.54 17.17 -21.79
C THR A 17 54.72 15.71 -22.25
N ALA A 18 53.70 15.25 -22.99
CA ALA A 18 53.68 14.23 -24.07
C ALA A 18 53.47 12.75 -23.71
N ALA A 19 52.41 12.14 -24.26
CA ALA A 19 52.49 11.29 -25.45
C ALA A 19 51.09 10.77 -25.90
N LEU A 20 50.84 10.85 -27.21
CA LEU A 20 49.74 10.22 -27.98
C LEU A 20 49.97 8.69 -28.12
N LEU A 21 48.89 7.93 -28.29
CA LEU A 21 48.72 6.71 -29.15
C LEU A 21 47.29 6.15 -28.89
N PHE A 22 46.29 6.36 -29.75
CA PHE A 22 45.88 5.65 -30.99
C PHE A 22 45.19 4.26 -30.79
N VAL A 23 43.95 4.19 -31.31
CA VAL A 23 43.08 3.06 -31.74
C VAL A 23 42.39 2.14 -30.72
N ALA A 24 41.06 2.09 -30.79
CA ALA A 24 40.27 0.95 -31.29
C ALA A 24 38.92 0.83 -30.58
N GLY A 25 37.85 0.74 -31.37
CA GLY A 25 36.47 0.69 -30.89
C GLY A 25 36.17 -0.51 -30.00
N LEU A 26 35.28 -0.30 -29.03
CA LEU A 26 34.62 -1.37 -28.31
C LEU A 26 33.11 -1.11 -28.23
N LYS A 27 32.37 -2.12 -28.67
CA LYS A 27 30.92 -2.27 -28.73
C LYS A 27 30.22 -1.73 -27.47
N ARG A 28 29.14 -0.95 -27.67
CA ARG A 28 28.11 -0.68 -26.67
C ARG A 28 27.59 -2.02 -26.12
N ARG A 29 27.99 -2.36 -24.89
CA ARG A 29 27.32 -3.37 -24.07
C ARG A 29 26.43 -2.65 -23.07
N PHE A 30 25.14 -2.93 -23.19
CA PHE A 30 24.11 -2.65 -22.21
C PHE A 30 24.54 -3.26 -20.86
N LEU A 31 24.62 -2.46 -19.80
CA LEU A 31 24.68 -2.92 -18.42
C LEU A 31 23.64 -2.14 -17.62
N SER A 32 22.69 -2.92 -17.11
CA SER A 32 21.62 -2.56 -16.21
C SER A 32 22.14 -2.29 -14.79
N SER A 33 21.37 -1.46 -14.09
CA SER A 33 21.22 -1.36 -12.63
C SER A 33 22.45 -1.00 -11.80
N SER A 34 22.56 0.28 -11.48
CA SER A 34 23.11 0.74 -10.20
C SER A 34 21.99 1.44 -9.45
N SER A 35 21.66 0.95 -8.25
CA SER A 35 20.84 1.61 -7.24
C SER A 35 21.30 3.06 -7.06
N ALA A 36 20.57 3.99 -7.67
CA ALA A 36 20.93 5.40 -7.64
C ALA A 36 20.76 5.92 -6.20
N LEU A 37 21.86 6.44 -5.65
CA LEU A 37 21.87 7.15 -4.37
C LEU A 37 20.88 8.32 -4.45
N SER A 38 19.90 8.37 -3.55
CA SER A 38 18.75 9.28 -3.59
C SER A 38 19.06 10.76 -3.33
N HIS A 39 20.32 11.17 -3.27
CA HIS A 39 20.73 12.50 -2.83
C HIS A 39 21.62 13.26 -3.82
N VAL A 40 21.88 12.73 -5.02
CA VAL A 40 22.71 13.39 -6.03
C VAL A 40 22.09 13.25 -7.42
N ASP A 41 22.00 14.36 -8.16
CA ASP A 41 21.60 14.32 -9.58
C ASP A 41 22.76 13.85 -10.48
N LEU A 42 22.48 13.66 -11.78
CA LEU A 42 23.46 13.25 -12.79
C LEU A 42 24.63 14.24 -12.98
N ALA A 43 24.53 15.45 -12.40
CA ALA A 43 25.57 16.48 -12.41
C ALA A 43 26.34 16.57 -11.08
N GLY A 44 26.09 15.66 -10.13
CA GLY A 44 26.76 15.63 -8.82
C GLY A 44 26.29 16.73 -7.86
N LYS A 45 25.17 17.40 -8.14
CA LYS A 45 24.57 18.35 -7.19
C LYS A 45 23.75 17.61 -6.15
N VAL A 46 23.92 18.00 -4.89
CA VAL A 46 23.09 17.52 -3.78
C VAL A 46 21.67 18.01 -4.01
N VAL A 47 20.75 17.08 -4.28
CA VAL A 47 19.32 17.36 -4.36
C VAL A 47 18.72 17.08 -2.99
N GLN A 48 18.13 18.09 -2.37
CA GLN A 48 17.28 17.88 -1.20
C GLN A 48 16.05 17.10 -1.66
N VAL A 49 15.94 15.84 -1.23
CA VAL A 49 14.72 15.06 -1.43
C VAL A 49 13.60 15.78 -0.69
N ASP A 50 12.55 16.16 -1.42
CA ASP A 50 11.37 16.76 -0.85
C ASP A 50 10.68 15.76 0.11
N VAL A 51 10.92 15.98 1.41
CA VAL A 51 10.34 15.28 2.56
C VAL A 51 9.16 16.05 3.17
N SER A 52 8.55 16.99 2.43
CA SER A 52 7.26 17.55 2.84
C SER A 52 6.26 16.42 3.09
N THR A 53 5.38 16.63 4.06
CA THR A 53 4.31 15.69 4.41
C THR A 53 3.42 15.43 3.19
N LYS A 54 3.57 14.26 2.55
CA LYS A 54 2.79 13.86 1.37
C LYS A 54 1.54 13.10 1.81
N VAL A 55 0.41 13.42 1.19
CA VAL A 55 -0.82 12.65 1.32
C VAL A 55 -0.63 11.31 0.62
N ARG A 56 -0.85 10.22 1.34
CA ARG A 56 -0.80 8.84 0.86
C ARG A 56 -2.21 8.27 0.92
N ARG A 57 -2.62 7.56 -0.12
CA ARG A 57 -3.93 6.91 -0.16
C ARG A 57 -3.79 5.47 -0.62
N ALA A 58 -4.59 4.60 -0.03
CA ALA A 58 -4.77 3.24 -0.49
C ALA A 58 -6.25 2.83 -0.40
N GLU A 59 -6.68 2.01 -1.35
CA GLU A 59 -8.00 1.37 -1.36
C GLU A 59 -7.82 -0.12 -1.55
N ALA A 60 -8.52 -0.92 -0.77
CA ALA A 60 -8.53 -2.37 -0.87
C ALA A 60 -9.97 -2.90 -0.90
N ALA A 61 -10.15 -4.11 -1.41
CA ALA A 61 -11.44 -4.80 -1.41
C ALA A 61 -11.28 -6.28 -1.11
N CYS A 62 -12.35 -6.88 -0.61
CA CYS A 62 -12.56 -8.33 -0.51
C CYS A 62 -14.05 -8.65 -0.57
N ARG A 63 -14.38 -9.94 -0.61
CA ARG A 63 -15.75 -10.45 -0.62
C ARG A 63 -15.90 -11.59 0.39
N VAL A 64 -17.07 -11.67 1.02
CA VAL A 64 -17.47 -12.80 1.86
C VAL A 64 -18.68 -13.49 1.23
N ASP A 65 -18.47 -14.67 0.69
CA ASP A 65 -19.54 -15.52 0.16
C ASP A 65 -20.22 -16.25 1.32
N LEU A 66 -21.54 -16.25 1.32
CA LEU A 66 -22.37 -16.86 2.35
C LEU A 66 -23.34 -17.86 1.71
N PRO A 67 -23.65 -18.97 2.39
CA PRO A 67 -24.79 -19.79 2.02
C PRO A 67 -26.08 -18.95 2.01
N ARG A 68 -27.01 -19.26 1.10
CA ARG A 68 -28.19 -18.40 0.84
C ARG A 68 -29.03 -18.15 2.09
N ASP A 69 -29.23 -19.17 2.91
CA ASP A 69 -29.96 -19.10 4.17
C ASP A 69 -29.29 -18.17 5.20
N VAL A 70 -27.96 -18.22 5.30
CA VAL A 70 -27.18 -17.31 6.16
C VAL A 70 -27.26 -15.88 5.64
N PHE A 71 -27.11 -15.69 4.33
CA PHE A 71 -27.21 -14.39 3.68
C PHE A 71 -28.58 -13.73 3.92
N ASP A 72 -29.67 -14.48 3.76
CA ASP A 72 -31.03 -13.97 3.97
C ASP A 72 -31.28 -13.56 5.44
N LEU A 73 -30.71 -14.29 6.40
CA LEU A 73 -30.77 -13.94 7.83
C LEU A 73 -29.97 -12.67 8.13
N LEU A 74 -28.77 -12.55 7.57
CA LEU A 74 -27.92 -11.37 7.68
C LEU A 74 -28.62 -10.14 7.10
N LYS A 75 -29.15 -10.24 5.87
CA LYS A 75 -29.85 -9.16 5.17
C LYS A 75 -31.05 -8.64 5.95
N ARG A 76 -31.77 -9.52 6.65
CA ARG A 76 -32.92 -9.15 7.50
C ARG A 76 -32.53 -8.71 8.91
N ASN A 77 -31.23 -8.69 9.22
CA ASN A 77 -30.70 -8.43 10.56
C ASN A 77 -31.34 -9.30 11.65
N LYS A 78 -31.54 -10.60 11.37
CA LYS A 78 -32.20 -11.56 12.27
C LYS A 78 -31.22 -12.52 12.95
N LEU A 79 -29.94 -12.14 13.02
CA LEU A 79 -28.90 -12.94 13.64
C LEU A 79 -28.89 -12.74 15.16
N LYS A 80 -28.74 -13.83 15.92
CA LYS A 80 -28.72 -13.78 17.40
C LYS A 80 -27.63 -12.87 17.96
N LYS A 81 -26.52 -12.71 17.23
CA LYS A 81 -25.37 -11.89 17.61
C LYS A 81 -25.56 -10.39 17.32
N GLY A 82 -26.67 -9.98 16.69
CA GLY A 82 -26.97 -8.57 16.38
C GLY A 82 -26.54 -8.13 14.98
N ASP A 83 -26.29 -6.82 14.83
CA ASP A 83 -25.99 -6.19 13.54
C ASP A 83 -24.57 -6.52 13.06
N VAL A 84 -24.50 -7.44 12.09
CA VAL A 84 -23.24 -7.93 11.51
C VAL A 84 -22.53 -6.86 10.71
N LEU A 85 -23.23 -6.09 9.88
CA LEU A 85 -22.59 -5.13 8.98
C LEU A 85 -21.99 -3.96 9.76
N SER A 86 -22.71 -3.46 10.76
CA SER A 86 -22.19 -2.38 11.63
C SER A 86 -21.02 -2.87 12.48
N THR A 87 -21.10 -4.08 13.05
CA THR A 87 -20.00 -4.66 13.83
C THR A 87 -18.75 -4.88 12.97
N ALA A 88 -18.90 -5.45 11.77
CA ALA A 88 -17.81 -5.66 10.83
C ALA A 88 -17.17 -4.35 10.37
N ARG A 89 -17.96 -3.29 10.17
CA ARG A 89 -17.44 -1.94 9.86
C ARG A 89 -16.53 -1.42 10.97
N VAL A 90 -16.98 -1.48 12.21
CA VAL A 90 -16.20 -1.03 13.38
C VAL A 90 -14.93 -1.86 13.51
N ALA A 91 -15.03 -3.19 13.37
CA ALA A 91 -13.88 -4.09 13.41
C ALA A 91 -12.83 -3.73 12.35
N GLY A 92 -13.26 -3.45 11.11
CA GLY A 92 -12.35 -3.00 10.04
C GLY A 92 -11.65 -1.68 10.36
N ILE A 93 -12.38 -0.68 10.86
CA ILE A 93 -11.81 0.64 11.25
C ILE A 93 -10.82 0.51 12.42
N GLN A 94 -11.11 -0.37 13.38
CA GLN A 94 -10.17 -0.63 14.47
C GLN A 94 -8.93 -1.36 13.97
N ALA A 95 -9.11 -2.36 13.11
CA ALA A 95 -8.01 -3.16 12.58
C ALA A 95 -7.00 -2.34 11.76
N SER A 96 -7.45 -1.40 10.92
CA SER A 96 -6.52 -0.52 10.20
C SER A 96 -5.61 0.27 11.13
N LYS A 97 -6.11 0.70 12.30
CA LYS A 97 -5.30 1.39 13.33
C LYS A 97 -4.31 0.48 14.05
N GLN A 98 -4.57 -0.83 14.06
CA GLN A 98 -3.74 -1.83 14.72
C GLN A 98 -2.78 -2.55 13.76
N THR A 99 -2.73 -2.16 12.49
CA THR A 99 -1.94 -2.83 11.43
C THR A 99 -0.48 -3.06 11.83
N ALA A 100 0.18 -2.07 12.41
CA ALA A 100 1.58 -2.18 12.83
C ALA A 100 1.82 -3.16 14.00
N LEU A 101 0.78 -3.49 14.77
CA LEU A 101 0.87 -4.55 15.80
C LEU A 101 0.71 -5.95 15.19
N LEU A 102 0.02 -6.04 14.05
CA LEU A 102 -0.29 -7.31 13.40
C LEU A 102 0.77 -7.71 12.36
N ILE A 103 1.35 -6.73 11.67
CA ILE A 103 2.32 -6.97 10.57
C ILE A 103 3.72 -6.50 11.02
N PRO A 104 4.67 -7.42 11.29
CA PRO A 104 5.92 -7.12 12.00
C PRO A 104 6.82 -6.03 11.42
N LEU A 105 6.76 -5.78 10.11
CA LEU A 105 7.59 -4.80 9.40
C LEU A 105 6.81 -3.57 8.91
N CYS A 106 5.53 -3.46 9.27
CA CYS A 106 4.78 -2.24 9.03
C CYS A 106 5.27 -1.14 9.97
N HIS A 107 5.40 0.07 9.43
CA HIS A 107 5.71 1.23 10.24
C HIS A 107 4.47 1.64 10.99
N ALA A 108 4.61 2.03 12.26
CA ALA A 108 3.53 2.65 12.99
C ALA A 108 3.18 3.99 12.33
N ILE A 109 1.99 4.07 11.72
CA ILE A 109 1.47 5.31 11.17
C ILE A 109 0.90 6.13 12.34
N ASN A 110 1.31 7.38 12.45
CA ASN A 110 0.84 8.25 13.52
C ASN A 110 -0.67 8.50 13.33
N LEU A 111 -1.47 8.02 14.28
CA LEU A 111 -2.93 8.00 14.20
C LEU A 111 -3.58 9.31 14.68
N GLU A 112 -2.84 10.44 14.69
CA GLU A 112 -3.44 11.71 15.06
C GLU A 112 -4.66 11.99 14.18
N HIS A 113 -5.79 12.28 14.84
CA HIS A 113 -7.12 12.27 14.23
C HIS A 113 -7.25 13.20 13.01
N SER A 114 -6.42 14.25 12.95
CA SER A 114 -6.39 15.23 11.85
C SER A 114 -5.62 14.75 10.61
N GLN A 115 -4.88 13.64 10.69
CA GLN A 115 -3.97 13.18 9.64
C GLN A 115 -4.31 11.80 9.08
N LEU A 116 -5.37 11.15 9.57
CA LEU A 116 -5.78 9.81 9.14
C LEU A 116 -7.28 9.74 8.87
N PHE A 117 -7.65 9.50 7.62
CA PHE A 117 -9.03 9.25 7.19
C PHE A 117 -9.18 7.78 6.83
N GLN A 118 -10.23 7.15 7.35
CA GLN A 118 -10.52 5.73 7.15
C GLN A 118 -12.01 5.57 6.85
N GLN A 119 -12.30 4.76 5.85
CA GLN A 119 -13.66 4.38 5.50
C GLN A 119 -13.70 2.89 5.21
N VAL A 120 -14.67 2.20 5.80
CA VAL A 120 -14.98 0.81 5.49
C VAL A 120 -16.43 0.76 5.03
N THR A 121 -16.62 0.34 3.79
CA THR A 121 -17.92 0.22 3.13
C THR A 121 -18.24 -1.26 2.97
N LEU A 122 -19.45 -1.64 3.34
CA LEU A 122 -19.98 -2.99 3.14
C LEU A 122 -21.25 -2.89 2.32
N SER A 123 -21.34 -3.66 1.24
CA SER A 123 -22.55 -3.76 0.40
C SER A 123 -22.95 -5.22 0.23
N LEU A 124 -24.26 -5.45 0.19
CA LEU A 124 -24.84 -6.77 -0.03
C LEU A 124 -25.04 -6.98 -1.53
N ASP A 125 -24.66 -8.15 -2.02
CA ASP A 125 -25.02 -8.63 -3.35
C ASP A 125 -25.96 -9.82 -3.21
N ASP A 126 -27.23 -9.61 -3.55
CA ASP A 126 -28.26 -10.63 -3.41
C ASP A 126 -28.13 -11.74 -4.45
N GLN A 127 -27.61 -11.43 -5.64
CA GLN A 127 -27.47 -12.41 -6.71
C GLN A 127 -26.37 -13.41 -6.37
N LEU A 128 -25.23 -12.91 -5.89
CA LEU A 128 -24.08 -13.73 -5.51
C LEU A 128 -24.12 -14.23 -4.06
N SER A 129 -25.13 -13.83 -3.28
CA SER A 129 -25.26 -14.15 -1.84
C SER A 129 -23.98 -13.81 -1.06
N CYS A 130 -23.46 -12.60 -1.26
CA CYS A 130 -22.17 -12.21 -0.69
C CYS A 130 -22.19 -10.79 -0.12
N VAL A 131 -21.20 -10.50 0.74
CA VAL A 131 -20.90 -9.16 1.22
C VAL A 131 -19.62 -8.66 0.58
N ASN A 132 -19.72 -7.59 -0.21
CA ASN A 132 -18.57 -6.89 -0.75
C ASN A 132 -18.07 -5.87 0.28
N ILE A 133 -16.76 -5.85 0.50
CA ILE A 133 -16.11 -4.98 1.47
C ILE A 133 -15.06 -4.17 0.76
N THR A 134 -15.11 -2.85 0.91
CA THR A 134 -14.09 -1.93 0.42
C THR A 134 -13.58 -1.10 1.59
N SER A 135 -12.27 -0.94 1.69
CA SER A 135 -11.64 -0.01 2.62
C SER A 135 -10.88 1.07 1.85
N ALA A 136 -10.93 2.30 2.37
CA ALA A 136 -10.14 3.41 1.90
C ALA A 136 -9.42 4.04 3.08
N VAL A 137 -8.10 4.19 2.97
CA VAL A 137 -7.25 4.79 3.99
C VAL A 137 -6.45 5.91 3.35
N THR A 138 -6.46 7.07 3.97
CA THR A 138 -5.62 8.21 3.59
C THR A 138 -4.85 8.69 4.81
N CYS A 139 -3.54 8.87 4.69
CA CYS A 139 -2.73 9.48 5.73
C CYS A 139 -1.81 10.55 5.19
N THR A 140 -1.25 11.36 6.09
CA THR A 140 -0.16 12.27 5.78
C THR A 140 1.14 11.70 6.34
N GLY A 141 2.09 11.32 5.49
CA GLY A 141 3.29 10.63 5.97
C GLY A 141 4.32 10.21 4.91
N LYS A 142 5.41 9.59 5.40
CA LYS A 142 6.51 9.11 4.56
C LYS A 142 6.25 7.72 3.97
N THR A 143 5.45 6.89 4.65
CA THR A 143 5.12 5.52 4.25
C THR A 143 3.71 5.44 3.68
N GLY A 144 3.48 4.51 2.76
CA GLY A 144 2.14 4.23 2.24
C GLY A 144 1.22 3.60 3.28
N VAL A 145 -0.05 3.44 2.90
CA VAL A 145 -1.16 2.92 3.75
C VAL A 145 -1.81 1.67 3.15
N GLU A 146 -1.10 0.95 2.28
CA GLU A 146 -1.61 -0.23 1.59
C GLU A 146 -2.03 -1.32 2.59
N MET A 147 -1.24 -1.51 3.63
CA MET A 147 -1.45 -2.56 4.63
C MET A 147 -2.61 -2.22 5.56
N GLU A 148 -2.84 -0.96 5.88
CA GLU A 148 -3.97 -0.51 6.68
C GLU A 148 -5.28 -0.77 5.95
N ALA A 149 -5.33 -0.49 4.64
CA ALA A 149 -6.49 -0.80 3.82
C ALA A 149 -6.76 -2.32 3.75
N LEU A 150 -5.73 -3.11 3.44
CA LEU A 150 -5.85 -4.58 3.37
C LEU A 150 -6.27 -5.19 4.70
N THR A 151 -5.70 -4.71 5.81
CA THR A 151 -6.00 -5.21 7.16
C THR A 151 -7.43 -4.88 7.56
N ALA A 152 -7.93 -3.68 7.26
CA ALA A 152 -9.34 -3.32 7.49
C ALA A 152 -10.30 -4.26 6.77
N CYS A 153 -10.08 -4.51 5.47
CA CYS A 153 -10.90 -5.45 4.69
C CYS A 153 -10.87 -6.87 5.28
N SER A 154 -9.67 -7.34 5.63
CA SER A 154 -9.46 -8.69 6.16
C SER A 154 -10.20 -8.89 7.47
N VAL A 155 -10.05 -7.98 8.42
CA VAL A 155 -10.66 -8.13 9.75
C VAL A 155 -12.17 -7.89 9.69
N ALA A 156 -12.66 -6.98 8.82
CA ALA A 156 -14.09 -6.87 8.58
C ALA A 156 -14.68 -8.18 8.04
N ALA A 157 -14.00 -8.84 7.10
CA ALA A 157 -14.42 -10.15 6.58
C ALA A 157 -14.42 -11.25 7.66
N LEU A 158 -13.37 -11.31 8.47
CA LEU A 158 -13.27 -12.26 9.59
C LEU A 158 -14.34 -11.99 10.66
N CYS A 159 -14.73 -10.74 10.87
CA CYS A 159 -15.83 -10.38 11.77
C CYS A 159 -17.17 -10.91 11.24
N ILE A 160 -17.45 -10.76 9.93
CA ILE A 160 -18.65 -11.37 9.31
C ILE A 160 -18.65 -12.88 9.52
N TYR A 161 -17.50 -13.53 9.26
CA TYR A 161 -17.35 -14.96 9.51
C TYR A 161 -17.68 -15.30 10.96
N ASP A 162 -17.08 -14.62 11.95
CA ASP A 162 -17.34 -14.89 13.37
C ASP A 162 -18.83 -14.76 13.74
N MET A 163 -19.49 -13.73 13.20
CA MET A 163 -20.88 -13.42 13.48
C MET A 163 -21.84 -14.46 12.87
N CYS A 164 -21.43 -15.12 11.79
CA CYS A 164 -22.27 -16.04 11.03
C CYS A 164 -21.93 -17.53 11.20
N LYS A 165 -20.71 -17.87 11.69
CA LYS A 165 -20.18 -19.25 11.73
C LYS A 165 -21.00 -20.25 12.56
N ALA A 166 -21.89 -19.76 13.43
CA ALA A 166 -22.76 -20.59 14.23
C ALA A 166 -23.94 -21.17 13.43
N ILE A 167 -24.25 -20.60 12.26
CA ILE A 167 -25.32 -21.07 11.37
C ILE A 167 -24.74 -21.97 10.29
N SER A 168 -23.66 -21.53 9.65
CA SER A 168 -22.88 -22.35 8.73
C SER A 168 -21.41 -22.02 8.81
N GLN A 169 -20.57 -23.03 8.66
CA GLN A 169 -19.12 -22.90 8.56
C GLN A 169 -18.64 -22.78 7.10
N ASP A 170 -19.53 -23.03 6.12
CA ASP A 170 -19.26 -22.92 4.68
C ASP A 170 -19.31 -21.46 4.20
N ILE A 171 -18.58 -20.59 4.90
CA ILE A 171 -18.44 -19.17 4.60
C ILE A 171 -17.04 -18.98 4.01
N ARG A 172 -16.93 -18.27 2.89
CA ARG A 172 -15.64 -18.10 2.20
C ARG A 172 -15.26 -16.64 2.13
N VAL A 173 -14.08 -16.32 2.64
CA VAL A 173 -13.45 -15.01 2.45
C VAL A 173 -12.59 -15.08 1.19
N GLN A 174 -12.87 -14.21 0.23
CA GLN A 174 -12.26 -14.24 -1.10
C GLN A 174 -11.77 -12.88 -1.56
N ASN A 175 -10.88 -12.94 -2.55
CA ASN A 175 -10.51 -11.82 -3.40
C ASN A 175 -10.01 -10.57 -2.63
N LEU A 176 -9.27 -10.77 -1.53
CA LEU A 176 -8.61 -9.71 -0.80
C LEU A 176 -7.48 -9.12 -1.65
N ARG A 177 -7.62 -7.86 -2.04
CA ARG A 177 -6.69 -7.21 -2.95
C ARG A 177 -6.63 -5.71 -2.76
N LEU A 178 -5.49 -5.14 -3.11
CA LEU A 178 -5.33 -3.70 -3.27
C LEU A 178 -5.94 -3.26 -4.61
N LEU A 179 -6.78 -2.23 -4.59
CA LEU A 179 -7.39 -1.62 -5.78
C LEU A 179 -6.59 -0.42 -6.26
N VAL A 180 -6.22 0.48 -5.36
CA VAL A 180 -5.54 1.74 -5.69
C VAL A 180 -4.50 2.04 -4.62
N LYS A 181 -3.36 2.60 -5.01
CA LYS A 181 -2.45 3.32 -4.12
C LYS A 181 -1.92 4.58 -4.81
N THR A 182 -1.86 5.70 -4.09
CA THR A 182 -1.35 6.96 -4.62
C THR A 182 -0.53 7.75 -3.61
N GLY A 183 0.22 8.72 -4.14
CA GLY A 183 1.03 9.65 -3.36
C GLY A 183 2.39 9.06 -2.98
N GLY A 184 2.73 7.89 -3.52
CA GLY A 184 3.96 7.10 -3.35
C GLY A 184 5.17 7.61 -4.14
N GLN A 185 6.26 6.83 -4.16
CA GLN A 185 7.19 6.88 -5.30
C GLN A 185 6.53 6.30 -6.56
N THR A 186 5.64 5.34 -6.37
CA THR A 186 4.86 4.70 -7.42
C THR A 186 3.38 4.72 -7.04
N ASP A 187 2.56 4.98 -8.05
CA ASP A 187 1.11 4.81 -7.96
C ASP A 187 0.73 3.46 -8.56
N PHE A 188 -0.39 2.92 -8.09
CA PHE A 188 -0.94 1.65 -8.55
C PHE A 188 -2.44 1.80 -8.70
N ARG A 189 -2.98 1.27 -9.79
CA ARG A 189 -4.40 1.04 -9.96
C ARG A 189 -4.57 -0.33 -10.60
N ARG A 190 -5.41 -1.15 -9.98
CA ARG A 190 -5.82 -2.44 -10.54
C ARG A 190 -6.74 -2.18 -11.73
N VAL A 191 -6.45 -2.86 -12.83
CA VAL A 191 -7.38 -3.01 -13.95
C VAL A 191 -8.20 -4.25 -13.64
N GLU A 192 -9.50 -4.10 -13.39
CA GLU A 192 -10.38 -5.25 -13.24
C GLU A 192 -10.51 -5.92 -14.62
N ALA A 193 -10.25 -7.22 -14.69
CA ALA A 193 -10.71 -8.02 -15.82
C ALA A 193 -12.22 -8.22 -15.63
N ASP A 194 -12.99 -8.05 -16.69
CA ASP A 194 -14.43 -8.30 -16.68
C ASP A 194 -14.69 -9.79 -16.34
N GLU A 195 -15.03 -10.10 -15.09
CA GLU A 195 -15.31 -11.47 -14.61
C GLU A 195 -16.69 -11.97 -15.07
N THR A 196 -17.22 -11.49 -16.20
CA THR A 196 -18.55 -11.87 -16.72
C THR A 196 -18.55 -13.01 -17.74
N ILE A 197 -17.54 -13.89 -17.77
CA ILE A 197 -17.62 -15.12 -18.58
C ILE A 197 -17.09 -16.32 -17.80
N THR A 198 -17.99 -17.00 -17.09
CA THR A 198 -17.83 -18.42 -16.79
C THR A 198 -18.61 -19.21 -17.85
N PRO A 199 -18.01 -20.19 -18.53
CA PRO A 199 -18.72 -21.42 -18.80
C PRO A 199 -18.57 -22.28 -17.55
N GLN A 200 -19.66 -22.46 -16.81
CA GLN A 200 -19.80 -23.61 -15.92
C GLN A 200 -19.65 -24.86 -16.80
N GLY A 201 -18.48 -25.49 -16.73
CA GLY A 201 -18.26 -26.79 -17.32
C GLY A 201 -19.02 -27.83 -16.49
N ASP A 202 -19.97 -28.48 -17.15
CA ASP A 202 -20.62 -29.69 -16.69
C ASP A 202 -19.59 -30.69 -16.18
N LEU A 203 -19.80 -31.21 -14.97
CA LEU A 203 -19.19 -32.45 -14.54
C LEU A 203 -20.29 -33.50 -14.42
N ILE A 204 -20.20 -34.42 -15.36
CA ILE A 204 -20.85 -35.74 -15.46
C ILE A 204 -20.61 -36.55 -14.19
#